data_AF-A0A3B8ILP5-F1
#
_entry.id   AF-A0A3B8ILP5-F1
#
_cell.length_a   1.000
_cell.length_b   1.000
_cell.length_c   1.000
_cell.angle_alpha   90.00
_cell.angle_beta   90.00
_cell.angle_gamma   90.00
#
_symmetry.space_group_name_H-M   'P 1'
#
loop_
_entity.id
_entity.type
_entity.pdbx_description
1 polymer ?
#
loop_
_entity_poly.entity_id
_entity_poly.type
_entity_poly.pdbx_seq_one_letter_code
_entity_poly.pdbx_strand_id
1 'polypeptide(L)'
;MKNIPLHWRVIIGLLLGTIYAYLSIQFGWNDFTLNYIQPFGDIFINLLKLIAVPLVLFSIISGVASMKDVNKLGRMGGKTLVAYLATTVFSVGVGLILVNTFKPGVNVDDDLRTEMRIDYELWLAEEEAAGNYIPRLDDINYLSDPAYADQIAAVKARRSTEEVDDNTQDKLDKAARNSEKGPLQPLVDVVPDNFFGSLVDAEMLQVIFFAIFFGVVLVGLPEDKAGPVMRGIDGLNDIFVKMVMIVMNWMPIFVFALMA
;
A
#
# COMPACT_ATOMS: atom_id res chain seq x y z
N MET A 1 36.18 6.93 12.41
CA MET A 1 35.03 7.70 11.85
C MET A 1 33.81 7.38 12.68
N LYS A 2 33.14 8.39 13.27
CA LYS A 2 32.11 8.22 14.30
C LYS A 2 30.88 7.49 13.68
N ASN A 3 30.47 6.36 14.24
CA ASN A 3 29.32 5.59 13.76
C ASN A 3 28.02 6.38 14.01
N ILE A 4 27.54 7.10 12.98
CA ILE A 4 26.24 7.79 13.03
C ILE A 4 25.13 6.73 13.20
N PRO A 5 24.14 6.93 14.09
CA PRO A 5 23.00 6.01 14.25
C PRO A 5 22.19 5.85 12.96
N LEU A 6 21.54 4.69 12.78
CA LEU A 6 20.84 4.36 11.53
C LEU A 6 19.76 5.37 11.16
N HIS A 7 18.92 5.81 12.11
CA HIS A 7 17.86 6.79 11.84
C HIS A 7 18.40 8.11 11.26
N TRP A 8 19.56 8.57 11.74
CA TRP A 8 20.22 9.76 11.18
C TRP A 8 20.73 9.51 9.76
N ARG A 9 21.26 8.32 9.46
CA ARG A 9 21.68 7.97 8.10
C ARG A 9 20.49 7.95 7.14
N VAL A 10 19.34 7.44 7.60
CA VAL A 10 18.10 7.43 6.82
C VAL A 10 17.60 8.84 6.54
N ILE A 11 17.55 9.71 7.56
CA ILE A 11 17.17 11.12 7.38
C ILE A 11 18.11 11.83 6.41
N ILE A 12 19.42 11.58 6.50
CA ILE A 12 20.40 12.13 5.56
C ILE A 12 20.13 11.62 4.14
N GLY A 13 19.88 10.32 3.96
CA GLY A 13 19.53 9.74 2.66
C GLY A 13 18.28 10.37 2.05
N LEU A 14 17.21 10.54 2.85
CA LEU A 14 15.97 11.19 2.44
C LEU A 14 16.20 12.64 1.98
N LEU A 15 16.94 13.42 2.79
CA LEU A 15 17.24 14.81 2.47
C LEU A 15 18.10 14.93 1.21
N LEU A 16 19.14 14.10 1.09
CA LEU A 16 20.00 14.09 -0.09
C LEU A 16 19.24 13.65 -1.35
N GLY A 17 18.35 12.66 -1.24
CA GLY A 17 17.52 12.21 -2.37
C GLY A 17 16.58 13.31 -2.82
N THR A 18 15.87 13.95 -1.88
CA THR A 18 14.97 15.07 -2.18
C THR A 18 15.71 16.25 -2.84
N ILE A 19 16.91 16.58 -2.34
CA ILE A 19 17.75 17.62 -2.96
C ILE A 19 18.18 17.21 -4.37
N TYR A 20 18.59 15.95 -4.54
CA TYR A 20 18.97 15.42 -5.85
C TYR A 20 17.81 15.47 -6.84
N ALA A 21 16.60 15.04 -6.46
CA ALA A 21 15.40 15.09 -7.30
C ALA A 21 15.13 16.50 -7.80
N TYR A 22 15.17 17.49 -6.90
CA TYR A 22 15.00 18.90 -7.27
C TYR A 22 16.05 19.37 -8.29
N LEU A 23 17.33 19.01 -8.09
CA LEU A 23 18.40 19.34 -9.04
C LEU A 23 18.25 18.59 -10.37
N SER A 24 17.81 17.33 -10.34
CA SER A 24 17.59 16.49 -11.52
C SER A 24 16.56 17.12 -12.45
N ILE A 25 15.43 17.58 -11.89
CA ILE A 25 14.39 18.29 -12.63
C ILE A 25 14.94 19.59 -13.22
N GLN A 26 15.70 20.38 -12.43
CA GLN A 26 16.23 21.67 -12.87
C GLN A 26 17.27 21.54 -13.98
N PHE A 27 18.09 20.49 -13.96
CA PHE A 27 19.18 20.26 -14.92
C PHE A 27 18.81 19.25 -16.03
N GLY A 28 17.61 18.68 -16.01
CA GLY A 28 17.13 17.72 -17.00
C GLY A 28 17.80 16.34 -16.92
N TRP A 29 18.18 15.87 -15.73
CA TRP A 29 18.81 14.54 -15.51
C TRP A 29 17.79 13.42 -15.27
N ASN A 30 16.54 13.63 -15.67
CA ASN A 30 15.44 12.69 -15.44
C ASN A 30 15.77 11.30 -16.01
N ASP A 31 16.25 11.22 -17.26
CA ASP A 31 16.58 9.93 -17.88
C ASP A 31 17.68 9.18 -17.13
N PHE A 32 18.69 9.89 -16.61
CA PHE A 32 19.74 9.25 -15.81
C PHE A 32 19.16 8.73 -14.49
N THR A 33 18.29 9.50 -13.86
CA THR A 33 17.63 9.14 -12.59
C THR A 33 16.79 7.88 -12.76
N LEU A 34 15.94 7.84 -13.80
CA LEU A 34 15.07 6.70 -14.10
C LEU A 34 15.87 5.44 -14.46
N ASN A 35 16.95 5.56 -15.24
CA ASN A 35 17.69 4.38 -15.70
C ASN A 35 18.74 3.85 -14.71
N TYR A 36 19.31 4.70 -13.85
CA TYR A 36 20.44 4.33 -12.99
C TYR A 36 20.19 4.46 -11.49
N ILE A 37 19.25 5.31 -11.07
CA ILE A 37 18.97 5.53 -9.64
C ILE A 37 17.71 4.77 -9.22
N GLN A 38 16.60 4.96 -9.94
CA GLN A 38 15.31 4.32 -9.65
C GLN A 38 15.39 2.79 -9.48
N PRO A 39 16.18 2.01 -10.27
CA PRO A 39 16.26 0.57 -10.08
C PRO A 39 16.72 0.15 -8.68
N PHE A 40 17.51 0.96 -7.98
CA PHE A 40 17.87 0.69 -6.59
C PHE A 40 16.68 0.84 -5.64
N GLY A 41 15.78 1.80 -5.91
CA GLY A 41 14.51 1.94 -5.21
C GLY A 41 13.60 0.73 -5.45
N ASP A 42 13.48 0.29 -6.70
CA ASP A 42 12.66 -0.87 -7.05
C ASP A 42 13.19 -2.16 -6.41
N ILE A 43 14.51 -2.38 -6.45
CA ILE A 43 15.16 -3.50 -5.76
C ILE A 43 14.82 -3.48 -4.26
N PHE A 44 14.85 -2.31 -3.63
CA PHE A 44 14.52 -2.20 -2.21
C PHE A 44 13.07 -2.57 -1.91
N ILE A 45 12.12 -2.03 -2.68
CA ILE A 45 10.70 -2.36 -2.51
C ILE A 45 10.47 -3.86 -2.72
N ASN A 46 11.11 -4.45 -3.73
CA ASN A 46 11.02 -5.88 -4.00
C ASN A 46 11.64 -6.73 -2.88
N LEU A 47 12.77 -6.32 -2.32
CA LEU A 47 13.38 -6.99 -1.16
C LEU A 47 12.47 -6.92 0.08
N LEU A 48 11.86 -5.75 0.35
CA LEU A 48 10.91 -5.61 1.45
C LEU A 48 9.68 -6.49 1.26
N LYS A 49 9.09 -6.50 0.06
CA LYS A 49 7.94 -7.38 -0.26
C LYS A 49 8.30 -8.86 -0.12
N LEU A 50 9.47 -9.27 -0.62
CA LEU A 50 9.97 -10.64 -0.54
C LEU A 50 10.16 -11.10 0.91
N ILE A 51 10.63 -10.23 1.79
CA ILE A 51 10.85 -10.56 3.20
C ILE A 51 9.56 -10.48 4.01
N ALA A 52 8.65 -9.56 3.69
CA ALA A 52 7.46 -9.28 4.50
C ALA A 52 6.54 -10.49 4.64
N VAL A 53 6.17 -11.15 3.53
CA VAL A 53 5.17 -12.23 3.57
C VAL A 53 5.67 -13.44 4.38
N PRO A 54 6.87 -14.00 4.12
CA PRO A 54 7.35 -15.14 4.89
C PRO A 54 7.66 -14.77 6.35
N LEU A 55 8.20 -13.56 6.60
CA LEU A 55 8.46 -13.11 7.96
C LEU A 55 7.18 -13.06 8.78
N VAL A 56 6.10 -12.48 8.24
CA VAL A 56 4.81 -12.42 8.94
C VAL A 56 4.27 -13.82 9.22
N LEU A 57 4.34 -14.73 8.24
CA LEU A 57 3.95 -16.13 8.42
C LEU A 57 4.69 -16.78 9.60
N PHE A 58 6.03 -16.81 9.56
CA PHE A 58 6.83 -17.50 10.57
C PHE A 58 6.79 -16.79 11.94
N SER A 59 6.82 -15.46 11.96
CA SER A 59 6.70 -14.66 13.18
C SER A 59 5.37 -14.87 13.88
N ILE A 60 4.26 -14.93 13.15
CA ILE A 60 2.94 -15.16 13.75
C ILE A 60 2.83 -16.61 14.24
N ILE A 61 3.27 -17.61 13.46
CA ILE A 61 3.24 -19.00 13.92
C ILE A 61 4.08 -19.15 15.21
N SER A 62 5.32 -18.67 15.22
CA SER A 62 6.19 -18.70 16.40
C SER A 62 5.56 -17.94 17.58
N GLY A 63 5.05 -16.73 17.33
CA GLY A 63 4.42 -15.90 18.34
C GLY A 63 3.19 -16.56 18.98
N VAL A 64 2.31 -17.15 18.16
CA VAL A 64 1.12 -17.87 18.63
C VAL A 64 1.51 -19.15 19.35
N ALA A 65 2.44 -19.94 18.80
CA ALA A 65 2.87 -21.19 19.38
C ALA A 65 3.58 -21.02 20.74
N SER A 66 4.26 -19.89 20.95
CA SER A 66 4.88 -19.55 22.23
C SER A 66 3.85 -19.36 23.36
N MET A 67 2.61 -19.03 23.01
CA MET A 67 1.50 -18.89 23.95
C MET A 67 0.87 -20.26 24.20
N LYS A 68 1.38 -20.99 25.20
CA LYS A 68 0.87 -22.32 25.64
C LYS A 68 -0.63 -22.39 25.98
N ASP A 69 -1.35 -21.26 25.98
CA ASP A 69 -2.77 -21.16 26.31
C ASP A 69 -3.54 -20.36 25.24
N VAL A 70 -4.35 -21.07 24.46
CA VAL A 70 -5.16 -20.54 23.36
C VAL A 70 -6.23 -19.54 23.85
N ASN A 71 -6.72 -19.65 25.09
CA ASN A 71 -7.71 -18.70 25.62
C ASN A 71 -7.10 -17.30 25.82
N LYS A 72 -5.79 -17.23 26.11
CA LYS A 72 -5.10 -15.94 26.21
C LYS A 72 -4.99 -15.27 24.85
N LEU A 73 -4.79 -16.04 23.77
CA LEU A 73 -4.74 -15.52 22.41
C LEU A 73 -6.05 -14.83 22.03
N GLY A 74 -7.19 -15.50 22.23
CA GLY A 74 -8.51 -14.94 21.90
C GLY A 74 -8.80 -13.62 22.63
N ARG A 75 -8.47 -13.55 23.94
CA ARG A 75 -8.63 -12.33 24.73
C ARG A 75 -7.68 -11.21 24.30
N MET A 76 -6.44 -11.53 23.93
CA MET A 76 -5.50 -10.52 23.40
C MET A 76 -5.98 -10.01 22.04
N GLY A 77 -6.35 -10.90 21.11
CA GLY A 77 -6.88 -10.54 19.80
C GLY A 77 -8.11 -9.63 19.91
N GLY A 78 -9.08 -9.98 20.76
CA GLY A 78 -10.27 -9.16 20.99
C GLY A 78 -9.94 -7.76 21.55
N LYS A 79 -9.01 -7.66 22.51
CA LYS A 79 -8.57 -6.36 23.04
C LYS A 79 -7.87 -5.52 21.96
N THR A 80 -7.03 -6.14 21.14
CA THR A 80 -6.34 -5.46 20.03
C THR A 80 -7.33 -4.97 18.98
N LEU A 81 -8.33 -5.80 18.61
CA LEU A 81 -9.36 -5.42 17.65
C LEU A 81 -10.18 -4.22 18.15
N VAL A 82 -10.63 -4.26 19.41
CA VAL A 82 -11.35 -3.14 20.03
C VAL A 82 -10.48 -1.88 20.07
N ALA A 83 -9.19 -2.01 20.41
CA ALA A 83 -8.27 -0.89 20.42
C ALA A 83 -8.11 -0.27 19.02
N TYR A 84 -7.93 -1.09 17.98
CA TYR A 84 -7.82 -0.61 16.59
C TYR A 84 -9.09 0.03 16.06
N LEU A 85 -10.26 -0.54 16.37
CA LEU A 85 -11.54 0.08 16.01
C LEU A 85 -11.71 1.43 16.72
N ALA A 86 -11.40 1.50 18.01
CA ALA A 86 -11.48 2.74 18.78
C ALA A 86 -10.52 3.82 18.25
N THR A 87 -9.25 3.47 17.97
CA THR A 87 -8.28 4.43 17.41
C THR A 87 -8.64 4.85 15.99
N THR A 88 -9.22 3.96 15.18
CA THR A 88 -9.71 4.29 13.83
C THR A 88 -10.85 5.29 13.91
N VAL A 89 -11.87 5.03 14.73
CA VAL A 89 -13.00 5.95 14.93
C VAL A 89 -12.52 7.30 15.46
N PHE A 90 -11.59 7.29 16.42
CA PHE A 90 -10.98 8.50 16.93
C PHE A 90 -10.22 9.28 15.84
N SER A 91 -9.41 8.59 15.04
CA SER A 91 -8.63 9.19 13.95
C SER A 91 -9.53 9.80 12.87
N VAL A 92 -10.58 9.08 12.47
CA VAL A 92 -11.61 9.59 11.55
C VAL A 92 -12.30 10.81 12.15
N GLY A 93 -12.64 10.78 13.44
CA GLY A 93 -13.23 11.91 14.14
C GLY A 93 -12.35 13.16 14.10
N VAL A 94 -11.06 13.01 14.42
CA VAL A 94 -10.09 14.11 14.33
C VAL A 94 -9.95 14.60 12.88
N GLY A 95 -9.86 13.70 11.91
CA GLY A 95 -9.79 14.03 10.49
C GLY A 95 -11.00 14.84 10.02
N LEU A 96 -12.21 14.43 10.40
CA LEU A 96 -13.45 15.15 10.07
C LEU A 96 -13.49 16.54 10.72
N ILE A 97 -13.04 16.68 11.97
CA ILE A 97 -12.95 17.99 12.63
C ILE A 97 -11.99 18.91 11.86
N LEU A 98 -10.82 18.42 11.49
CA LEU A 98 -9.83 19.19 10.73
C LEU A 98 -10.38 19.59 9.36
N VAL A 99 -10.95 18.65 8.59
CA VAL A 99 -11.50 18.92 7.26
C VAL A 99 -12.63 19.95 7.33
N ASN A 100 -13.53 19.86 8.31
CA ASN A 100 -14.63 20.81 8.46
C ASN A 100 -14.17 22.20 8.95
N THR A 101 -13.04 22.27 9.66
CA THR A 101 -12.47 23.54 10.15
C THR A 101 -11.66 24.25 9.07
N PHE A 102 -10.74 23.53 8.42
CA PHE A 102 -9.83 24.10 7.43
C PHE A 102 -10.44 24.17 6.03
N LYS A 103 -11.48 23.37 5.74
CA LYS A 103 -12.18 23.28 4.45
C LYS A 103 -11.19 23.29 3.26
N PRO A 104 -10.23 22.35 3.23
CA PRO A 104 -9.31 22.24 2.10
C PRO A 104 -10.12 22.04 0.82
N GLY A 105 -9.89 22.86 -0.20
CA GLY A 105 -10.61 22.80 -1.48
C GLY A 105 -11.53 23.99 -1.80
N VAL A 106 -11.84 24.87 -0.84
CA VAL A 106 -12.71 26.04 -1.12
C VAL A 106 -11.95 27.14 -1.87
N ASN A 107 -10.67 27.35 -1.59
CA ASN A 107 -9.84 28.37 -2.22
C ASN A 107 -9.02 27.84 -3.42
N VAL A 108 -9.53 26.82 -4.10
CA VAL A 108 -8.93 26.34 -5.35
C VAL A 108 -9.32 27.34 -6.45
N ASP A 109 -8.35 27.75 -7.25
CA ASP A 109 -8.53 28.66 -8.37
C ASP A 109 -9.63 28.17 -9.34
N ASP A 110 -10.50 29.08 -9.78
CA ASP A 110 -11.69 28.72 -10.57
C ASP A 110 -11.33 28.12 -11.93
N ASP A 111 -10.22 28.54 -12.54
CA ASP A 111 -9.73 27.95 -13.79
C ASP A 111 -9.27 26.52 -13.55
N LEU A 112 -8.54 26.27 -12.47
CA LEU A 112 -8.11 24.91 -12.09
C LEU A 112 -9.31 23.99 -11.79
N ARG A 113 -10.35 24.50 -11.12
CA ARG A 113 -11.58 23.73 -10.88
C ARG A 113 -12.28 23.35 -12.19
N THR A 114 -12.26 24.26 -13.15
CA THR A 114 -12.83 24.05 -14.49
C THR A 114 -12.02 23.02 -15.26
N GLU A 115 -10.69 23.11 -15.24
CA GLU A 115 -9.80 22.10 -15.85
C GLU A 115 -10.02 20.70 -15.27
N MET A 116 -10.06 20.57 -13.94
CA MET A 116 -10.31 19.27 -13.28
C MET A 116 -11.69 18.71 -13.61
N ARG A 117 -12.70 19.58 -13.76
CA ARG A 117 -14.05 19.17 -14.16
C ARG A 117 -14.08 18.67 -15.61
N ILE A 118 -13.42 19.38 -16.52
CA ILE A 118 -13.27 18.97 -17.91
C ILE A 118 -12.56 17.61 -17.99
N ASP A 119 -11.50 17.43 -17.22
CA ASP A 119 -10.75 16.18 -17.16
C ASP A 119 -11.62 14.99 -16.73
N TYR A 120 -12.45 15.16 -15.69
CA TYR A 120 -13.44 14.18 -15.28
C TYR A 120 -14.48 13.88 -16.36
N GLU A 121 -14.99 14.89 -17.06
CA GLU A 121 -15.98 14.69 -18.12
C GLU A 121 -15.40 13.95 -19.33
N LEU A 122 -14.12 14.17 -19.65
CA LEU A 122 -13.40 13.43 -20.69
C LEU A 122 -13.25 11.95 -20.30
N TRP A 123 -12.80 11.69 -19.08
CA TRP A 123 -12.74 10.33 -18.53
C TRP A 123 -14.11 9.63 -18.59
N LEU A 124 -15.16 10.32 -18.17
CA LEU A 124 -16.52 9.78 -18.18
C LEU A 124 -16.97 9.43 -19.60
N ALA A 125 -16.69 10.28 -20.59
CA ALA A 125 -17.02 10.02 -21.99
C ALA A 125 -16.24 8.82 -22.56
N GLU A 126 -14.99 8.62 -22.14
CA GLU A 126 -14.18 7.45 -22.51
C GLU A 126 -14.77 6.15 -21.93
N GLU A 127 -15.15 6.16 -20.66
CA GLU A 127 -15.75 4.99 -20.00
C GLU A 127 -17.14 4.64 -20.55
N GLU A 128 -17.97 5.66 -20.81
CA GLU A 128 -19.27 5.48 -21.48
C GLU A 128 -19.08 4.89 -22.89
N ALA A 129 -18.06 5.33 -23.63
CA ALA A 129 -17.71 4.77 -24.94
C ALA A 129 -17.18 3.33 -24.86
N ALA A 130 -16.51 2.96 -23.76
CA ALA A 130 -16.08 1.59 -23.47
C ALA A 130 -17.24 0.68 -23.01
N GLY A 131 -18.44 1.24 -22.82
CA GLY A 131 -19.64 0.50 -22.43
C GLY A 131 -19.86 0.42 -20.91
N ASN A 132 -19.07 1.14 -20.12
CA ASN A 132 -19.23 1.22 -18.67
C ASN A 132 -20.26 2.30 -18.32
N TYR A 133 -21.23 1.96 -17.47
CA TYR A 133 -22.24 2.92 -17.01
C TYR A 133 -21.81 3.55 -15.68
N ILE A 134 -21.58 4.86 -15.71
CA ILE A 134 -21.26 5.65 -14.52
C ILE A 134 -22.36 6.71 -14.36
N PRO A 135 -23.10 6.74 -13.24
CA PRO A 135 -24.18 7.70 -13.06
C PRO A 135 -23.63 9.11 -12.83
N ARG A 136 -24.12 10.09 -13.59
CA ARG A 136 -23.88 11.53 -13.30
C ARG A 136 -24.72 11.95 -12.11
N LEU A 137 -24.09 12.64 -11.16
CA LEU A 137 -24.72 13.14 -9.93
C LEU A 137 -25.16 14.61 -10.03
N ASP A 138 -24.83 15.29 -11.13
CA ASP A 138 -25.15 16.69 -11.40
C ASP A 138 -25.41 16.93 -12.91
N ASP A 139 -25.93 18.12 -13.22
CA ASP A 139 -26.31 18.55 -14.58
C ASP A 139 -25.22 19.38 -15.28
N ILE A 140 -24.01 19.46 -14.71
CA ILE A 140 -22.93 20.30 -15.24
C ILE A 140 -22.26 19.57 -16.43
N ASN A 141 -22.01 20.28 -17.53
CA ASN A 141 -21.34 19.73 -18.71
C ASN A 141 -20.57 20.82 -19.46
N TYR A 142 -19.28 20.93 -19.18
CA TYR A 142 -18.38 21.87 -19.86
C TYR A 142 -17.95 21.40 -21.24
N LEU A 143 -17.93 20.09 -21.50
CA LEU A 143 -17.58 19.55 -22.83
C LEU A 143 -18.52 20.02 -23.95
N SER A 144 -19.76 20.33 -23.60
CA SER A 144 -20.78 20.80 -24.55
C SER A 144 -20.80 22.32 -24.76
N ASP A 145 -20.12 23.08 -23.91
CA ASP A 145 -20.13 24.54 -23.94
C ASP A 145 -18.92 25.08 -24.75
N PRO A 146 -19.17 25.81 -25.86
CA PRO A 146 -18.11 26.40 -26.68
C PRO A 146 -17.17 27.36 -25.93
N ALA A 147 -17.59 27.93 -24.80
CA ALA A 147 -16.78 28.86 -24.01
C ALA A 147 -15.50 28.20 -23.44
N TYR A 148 -15.49 26.88 -23.26
CA TYR A 148 -14.37 26.13 -22.68
C TYR A 148 -13.51 25.39 -23.72
N ALA A 149 -13.74 25.61 -25.02
CA ALA A 149 -13.07 24.87 -26.10
C ALA A 149 -11.54 24.86 -26.01
N ASP A 150 -10.94 26.00 -25.66
CA ASP A 150 -9.48 26.13 -25.51
C ASP A 150 -8.95 25.32 -24.32
N GLN A 151 -9.65 25.34 -23.18
CA GLN A 151 -9.30 24.55 -22.00
C GLN A 151 -9.47 23.06 -22.27
N ILE A 152 -10.53 22.65 -22.97
CA ILE A 152 -10.75 21.26 -23.38
C ILE A 152 -9.61 20.75 -24.26
N ALA A 153 -9.16 21.56 -25.22
CA ALA A 153 -8.02 21.21 -26.07
C ALA A 153 -6.73 21.05 -25.26
N ALA A 154 -6.48 21.95 -24.30
CA ALA A 154 -5.31 21.89 -23.42
C ALA A 154 -5.31 20.66 -22.50
N VAL A 155 -6.46 20.33 -21.89
CA VAL A 155 -6.61 19.15 -21.03
C VAL A 155 -6.45 17.86 -21.84
N LYS A 156 -7.05 17.76 -23.03
CA LYS A 156 -6.86 16.60 -23.93
C LYS A 156 -5.39 16.40 -24.32
N ALA A 157 -4.68 17.47 -24.66
CA ALA A 157 -3.26 17.40 -25.00
C ALA A 157 -2.42 16.91 -23.81
N ARG A 158 -2.72 17.38 -22.59
CA ARG A 158 -2.08 16.93 -21.35
C ARG A 158 -2.31 15.44 -21.11
N ARG A 159 -3.57 14.99 -21.13
CA ARG A 159 -3.96 13.58 -20.98
C ARG A 159 -3.29 12.67 -22.00
N SER A 160 -3.20 13.08 -23.26
CA SER A 160 -2.55 12.27 -24.31
C SER A 160 -1.03 12.07 -24.09
N THR A 161 -0.42 12.90 -23.24
CA THR A 161 0.99 12.80 -22.84
C THR A 161 1.17 12.01 -21.54
N GLU A 162 0.13 11.90 -20.73
CA GLU A 162 0.12 11.10 -19.50
C GLU A 162 -0.28 9.65 -19.83
N GLU A 163 0.69 8.77 -20.03
CA GLU A 163 0.42 7.34 -20.17
C GLU A 163 -0.23 6.80 -18.87
N VAL A 164 -1.38 6.14 -19.01
CA VAL A 164 -2.02 5.43 -17.90
C VAL A 164 -1.10 4.27 -17.50
N ASP A 165 -0.46 4.40 -16.34
CA ASP A 165 0.38 3.37 -15.76
C ASP A 165 -0.41 2.05 -15.61
N ASP A 166 0.16 0.92 -16.02
CA ASP A 166 -0.43 -0.43 -16.02
C ASP A 166 -0.98 -0.82 -14.63
N ASN A 167 -0.32 -0.32 -13.57
CA ASN A 167 -0.73 -0.50 -12.16
C ASN A 167 -2.04 0.22 -11.81
N THR A 168 -2.38 1.29 -12.51
CA THR A 168 -3.62 2.04 -12.30
C THR A 168 -4.80 1.25 -12.87
N GLN A 169 -4.63 0.63 -14.04
CA GLN A 169 -5.66 -0.20 -14.65
C GLN A 169 -5.98 -1.46 -13.82
N ASP A 170 -4.95 -2.18 -13.33
CA ASP A 170 -5.16 -3.36 -12.47
C ASP A 170 -5.93 -3.02 -11.18
N LYS A 171 -5.72 -1.83 -10.61
CA LYS A 171 -6.48 -1.34 -9.45
C LYS A 171 -7.94 -1.05 -9.77
N LEU A 172 -8.22 -0.45 -10.92
CA LEU A 172 -9.58 -0.18 -11.38
C LEU A 172 -10.34 -1.50 -11.61
N ASP A 173 -9.70 -2.48 -12.25
CA ASP A 173 -10.29 -3.80 -12.51
C ASP A 173 -10.54 -4.58 -11.21
N LYS A 174 -9.65 -4.45 -10.21
CA LYS A 174 -9.87 -5.03 -8.86
C LYS A 174 -11.01 -4.33 -8.12
N ALA A 175 -11.15 -3.00 -8.25
CA ALA A 175 -12.21 -2.23 -7.60
C ALA A 175 -13.59 -2.53 -8.20
N ALA A 176 -13.70 -2.65 -9.52
CA ALA A 176 -14.93 -3.05 -10.22
C ALA A 176 -15.41 -4.42 -9.73
N ARG A 177 -14.50 -5.41 -9.67
CA ARG A 177 -14.78 -6.75 -9.13
C ARG A 177 -15.20 -6.75 -7.66
N ASN A 178 -14.76 -5.76 -6.86
CA ASN A 178 -15.16 -5.65 -5.46
C ASN A 178 -16.52 -4.99 -5.25
N SER A 179 -17.02 -4.21 -6.21
CA SER A 179 -18.32 -3.51 -6.09
C SER A 179 -19.52 -4.46 -6.20
N GLU A 180 -19.32 -5.62 -6.85
CA GLU A 180 -20.33 -6.69 -6.95
C GLU A 180 -20.36 -7.62 -5.73
N LYS A 181 -19.39 -7.50 -4.81
CA LYS A 181 -19.28 -8.37 -3.65
C LYS A 181 -20.24 -7.96 -2.52
N GLY A 182 -20.84 -8.95 -1.86
CA GLY A 182 -21.73 -8.71 -0.72
C GLY A 182 -20.99 -8.15 0.51
N PRO A 183 -21.70 -7.55 1.49
CA PRO A 183 -21.10 -6.90 2.66
C PRO A 183 -20.33 -7.85 3.59
N LEU A 184 -20.58 -9.16 3.49
CA LEU A 184 -19.89 -10.20 4.26
C LEU A 184 -18.71 -10.83 3.51
N GLN A 185 -18.51 -10.47 2.24
CA GLN A 185 -17.44 -11.06 1.43
C GLN A 185 -16.04 -10.85 2.04
N PRO A 186 -15.70 -9.70 2.66
CA PRO A 186 -14.40 -9.56 3.33
C PRO A 186 -14.17 -10.57 4.45
N LEU A 187 -15.22 -11.07 5.10
CA LEU A 187 -15.10 -12.12 6.14
C LEU A 187 -14.87 -13.50 5.52
N VAL A 188 -15.45 -13.75 4.35
CA VAL A 188 -15.21 -14.99 3.57
C VAL A 188 -13.78 -14.99 3.04
N ASP A 189 -13.32 -13.85 2.49
CA ASP A 189 -11.99 -13.68 1.88
C ASP A 189 -10.84 -13.82 2.90
N VAL A 190 -11.12 -13.81 4.22
CA VAL A 190 -10.14 -14.12 5.28
C VAL A 190 -9.62 -15.55 5.17
N VAL A 191 -10.47 -16.49 4.76
CA VAL A 191 -10.13 -17.91 4.65
C VAL A 191 -9.73 -18.19 3.20
N PRO A 192 -8.44 -18.45 2.90
CA PRO A 192 -8.01 -18.72 1.54
C PRO A 192 -8.50 -20.09 1.05
N ASP A 193 -8.90 -20.16 -0.22
CA ASP A 193 -9.11 -21.45 -0.90
C ASP A 193 -7.79 -22.21 -1.10
N ASN A 194 -6.67 -21.48 -1.25
CA ASN A 194 -5.33 -22.04 -1.40
C ASN A 194 -4.27 -21.21 -0.65
N PHE A 195 -3.64 -21.80 0.35
CA PHE A 195 -2.57 -21.17 1.11
C PHE A 195 -1.35 -20.79 0.27
N PHE A 196 -0.90 -21.65 -0.64
CA PHE A 196 0.28 -21.35 -1.46
C PHE A 196 0.01 -20.20 -2.43
N GLY A 197 -1.21 -20.09 -2.95
CA GLY A 197 -1.64 -18.93 -3.73
C GLY A 197 -1.55 -17.64 -2.92
N SER A 198 -2.09 -17.64 -1.69
CA SER A 198 -2.07 -16.46 -0.81
C SER A 198 -0.65 -15.96 -0.46
N LEU A 199 0.34 -16.85 -0.43
CA LEU A 199 1.75 -16.47 -0.23
C LEU A 199 2.38 -15.83 -1.48
N VAL A 200 1.99 -16.30 -2.67
CA VAL A 200 2.49 -15.78 -3.95
C VAL A 200 1.86 -14.42 -4.25
N ASP A 201 0.54 -14.31 -4.08
CA ASP A 201 -0.22 -13.09 -4.35
C ASP A 201 -0.08 -12.04 -3.22
N ALA A 202 0.65 -12.39 -2.15
CA ALA A 202 0.89 -11.54 -0.98
C ALA A 202 -0.41 -11.04 -0.30
N GLU A 203 -1.44 -11.88 -0.28
CA GLU A 203 -2.71 -11.60 0.40
C GLU A 203 -2.55 -11.70 1.91
N MET A 204 -2.02 -10.63 2.52
CA MET A 204 -1.57 -10.62 3.92
C MET A 204 -2.63 -11.09 4.91
N LEU A 205 -3.91 -10.76 4.69
CA LEU A 205 -5.00 -11.17 5.57
C LEU A 205 -5.14 -12.70 5.64
N GLN A 206 -5.03 -13.36 4.50
CA GLN A 206 -5.11 -14.81 4.37
C GLN A 206 -3.88 -15.49 4.98
N VAL A 207 -2.69 -14.92 4.74
CA VAL A 207 -1.43 -15.40 5.34
C VAL A 207 -1.49 -15.31 6.86
N ILE A 208 -1.98 -14.20 7.41
CA ILE A 208 -2.17 -14.00 8.86
C ILE A 208 -3.17 -15.03 9.41
N PHE A 209 -4.31 -15.23 8.74
CA PHE A 209 -5.31 -16.19 9.17
C PHE A 209 -4.74 -17.61 9.24
N PHE A 210 -4.07 -18.05 8.17
CA PHE A 210 -3.40 -19.35 8.14
C PHE A 210 -2.35 -19.47 9.25
N ALA A 211 -1.50 -18.46 9.43
CA ALA A 211 -0.44 -18.47 10.44
C ALA A 211 -1.00 -18.61 11.85
N ILE A 212 -2.08 -17.90 12.18
CA ILE A 212 -2.77 -18.00 13.46
C ILE A 212 -3.39 -19.39 13.62
N PHE A 213 -4.13 -19.87 12.62
CA PHE A 213 -4.77 -21.18 12.66
C PHE A 213 -3.75 -22.31 12.85
N PHE A 214 -2.66 -22.28 12.06
CA PHE A 214 -1.56 -23.22 12.17
C PHE A 214 -0.90 -23.16 13.55
N GLY A 215 -0.61 -21.96 14.07
CA GLY A 215 -0.04 -21.78 15.40
C GLY A 215 -0.94 -22.34 16.52
N VAL A 216 -2.25 -22.09 16.46
CA VAL A 216 -3.21 -22.61 17.45
C VAL A 216 -3.28 -24.14 17.41
N VAL A 217 -3.32 -24.74 16.22
CA VAL A 217 -3.32 -26.21 16.07
C VAL A 217 -2.01 -26.80 16.58
N LEU A 218 -0.88 -26.13 16.33
CA LEU A 218 0.45 -26.58 16.80
C LEU A 218 0.52 -26.64 18.33
N VAL A 219 -0.07 -25.68 19.04
CA VAL A 219 -0.16 -25.68 20.52
C VAL A 219 -1.03 -26.84 21.04
N GLY A 220 -2.02 -27.26 20.26
CA GLY A 220 -2.88 -28.39 20.61
C GLY A 220 -2.24 -29.78 20.40
N LEU A 221 -1.08 -29.85 19.74
CA LEU A 221 -0.37 -31.11 19.48
C LEU A 221 0.53 -31.51 20.66
N PRO A 222 0.80 -32.82 20.84
CA PRO A 222 1.75 -33.26 21.85
C PRO A 222 3.17 -32.74 21.57
N GLU A 223 3.94 -32.44 22.63
CA GLU A 223 5.22 -31.74 22.53
C GLU A 223 6.29 -32.48 21.69
N ASP A 224 6.23 -33.82 21.64
CA ASP A 224 7.13 -34.66 20.83
C ASP A 224 6.97 -34.41 19.32
N LYS A 225 5.74 -34.09 18.88
CA LYS A 225 5.43 -33.78 17.48
C LYS A 225 5.57 -32.29 17.18
N ALA A 226 5.14 -31.43 18.11
CA ALA A 226 5.18 -29.98 17.92
C ALA A 226 6.61 -29.42 18.01
N GLY A 227 7.47 -29.97 18.88
CA GLY A 227 8.82 -29.45 19.14
C GLY A 227 9.73 -29.36 17.91
N PRO A 228 9.85 -30.41 17.07
CA PRO A 228 10.62 -30.33 15.83
C PRO A 228 10.12 -29.27 14.85
N VAL A 229 8.79 -29.15 14.70
CA VAL A 229 8.16 -28.15 13.82
C VAL A 229 8.45 -26.74 14.32
N MET A 230 8.26 -26.50 15.62
CA MET A 230 8.48 -25.19 16.24
C MET A 230 9.94 -24.74 16.09
N ARG A 231 10.91 -25.62 16.30
CA ARG A 231 12.33 -25.32 16.04
C ARG A 231 12.61 -24.95 14.59
N GLY A 232 11.94 -25.60 13.63
CA GLY A 232 12.03 -25.25 12.22
C GLY A 232 11.47 -23.86 11.92
N ILE A 233 10.29 -23.54 12.47
CA ILE A 233 9.65 -22.23 12.32
C ILE A 233 10.49 -21.12 12.93
N ASP A 234 11.02 -21.32 14.14
CA ASP A 234 11.88 -20.33 14.81
C ASP A 234 13.17 -20.09 14.02
N GLY A 235 13.81 -21.15 13.52
CA GLY A 235 14.99 -21.02 12.67
C GLY A 235 14.72 -20.24 11.38
N LEU A 236 13.57 -20.47 10.74
CA LEU A 236 13.16 -19.69 9.57
C LEU A 236 12.88 -18.23 9.93
N ASN A 237 12.17 -17.99 11.04
CA ASN A 237 11.92 -16.64 11.53
C ASN A 237 13.22 -15.87 11.77
N ASP A 238 14.20 -16.47 12.43
CA ASP A 238 15.51 -15.87 12.68
C ASP A 238 16.27 -15.54 11.38
N ILE A 239 16.18 -16.41 10.37
CA ILE A 239 16.76 -16.14 9.04
C ILE A 239 16.12 -14.90 8.43
N PHE A 240 14.79 -14.80 8.41
CA PHE A 240 14.10 -13.64 7.84
C PHE A 240 14.36 -12.37 8.64
N VAL A 241 14.42 -12.43 9.97
CA VAL A 241 14.84 -11.30 10.82
C VAL A 241 16.27 -10.87 10.48
N LYS A 242 17.19 -11.82 10.23
CA LYS A 242 18.55 -11.50 9.77
C LYS A 242 18.55 -10.83 8.40
N MET A 243 17.73 -11.31 7.46
CA MET A 243 17.57 -10.69 6.14
C MET A 243 17.09 -9.24 6.27
N VAL A 244 16.09 -8.97 7.13
CA VAL A 244 15.66 -7.60 7.44
C VAL A 244 16.84 -6.76 7.92
N MET A 245 17.63 -7.23 8.89
CA MET A 245 18.77 -6.46 9.40
C MET A 245 19.82 -6.13 8.31
N ILE A 246 20.04 -7.04 7.36
CA ILE A 246 20.93 -6.78 6.21
C ILE A 246 20.34 -5.66 5.36
N VAL A 247 19.07 -5.76 4.96
CA VAL A 247 18.39 -4.73 4.15
C VAL A 247 18.37 -3.38 4.87
N MET A 248 18.11 -3.37 6.18
CA MET A 248 18.12 -2.15 7.02
C MET A 248 19.48 -1.44 7.00
N ASN A 249 20.60 -2.16 6.88
CA ASN A 249 21.92 -1.53 6.82
C ASN A 249 22.14 -0.75 5.50
N TRP A 250 21.50 -1.19 4.41
CA TRP A 250 21.52 -0.53 3.10
C TRP A 250 20.43 0.53 2.93
N MET A 251 19.49 0.61 3.88
CA MET A 251 18.35 1.54 3.86
C MET A 251 18.70 2.99 3.49
N PRO A 252 19.79 3.62 3.97
CA PRO A 252 20.10 5.00 3.60
C PRO A 252 20.29 5.21 2.09
N ILE A 253 20.87 4.23 1.40
CA ILE A 253 21.10 4.27 -0.05
C ILE A 253 19.80 4.06 -0.79
N PHE A 254 18.99 3.10 -0.34
CA PHE A 254 17.69 2.83 -0.95
C PHE A 254 16.70 3.97 -0.77
N VAL A 255 16.67 4.60 0.41
CA VAL A 255 15.84 5.79 0.67
C VAL A 255 16.30 6.98 -0.16
N PHE A 256 17.61 7.15 -0.35
CA PHE A 256 18.11 8.14 -1.31
C PHE A 256 17.55 7.87 -2.71
N ALA A 257 17.68 6.63 -3.21
CA ALA A 257 17.23 6.27 -4.55
C ALA A 257 15.71 6.33 -4.75
N LEU A 258 14.91 6.11 -3.69
CA LEU A 258 13.46 6.26 -3.74
C LEU A 258 12.99 7.71 -3.75
N MET A 259 13.77 8.62 -3.14
CA MET A 259 13.43 10.03 -3.03
C MET A 259 14.02 10.88 -4.16
N ALA A 260 15.06 10.37 -4.83
CA ALA A 260 15.79 10.97 -5.94
C ALA A 260 15.02 10.83 -7.27
#